data_AF-A0A7S2SFK3-F1
#
_entry.id   AF-A0A7S2SFK3-F1
#
_cell.length_a   1.000
_cell.length_b   1.000
_cell.length_c   1.000
_cell.angle_alpha   90.00
_cell.angle_beta   90.00
_cell.angle_gamma   90.00
#
_symmetry.space_group_name_H-M   'P 1'
#
loop_
_entity.id
_entity.type
_entity.pdbx_description
1 polymer ?
#
loop_
_entity_poly.entity_id
_entity_poly.type
_entity_poly.pdbx_seq_one_letter_code
_entity_poly.pdbx_strand_id
1 'polypeptide(L)'
;SVACLQDLWDDMFLRLDGPELLRMPLPAAASPENAKVWLGEWAARWKRPGSGLTTPVEVRTTDTGVSILFAPKTSSFVSAREEKEQETGQGKASPKRLRVGQEGGVQILVEAVPTPRIRARRFAYAEEAPLKEMSEKDILRSLQRDLASWTKNMP
;
A
#
# COMPACT_ATOMS: atom_id res chain seq x y z
N SER A 1 -10.48 18.69 30.87
CA SER A 1 -9.63 17.48 30.84
C SER A 1 -8.60 17.64 29.74
N VAL A 2 -7.33 17.89 30.09
CA VAL A 2 -6.26 18.20 29.11
C VAL A 2 -5.92 17.00 28.20
N ALA A 3 -6.12 15.77 28.68
CA ALA A 3 -5.91 14.54 27.92
C ALA A 3 -6.78 14.44 26.65
N CYS A 4 -8.05 14.85 26.72
CA CYS A 4 -8.97 14.80 25.58
C CYS A 4 -8.58 15.76 24.45
N LEU A 5 -7.91 16.88 24.79
CA LEU A 5 -7.40 17.81 23.79
C LEU A 5 -6.15 17.25 23.11
N GLN A 6 -5.26 16.60 23.88
CA GLN A 6 -4.05 15.97 23.33
C GLN A 6 -4.40 14.84 22.36
N ASP A 7 -5.32 13.94 22.73
CA ASP A 7 -5.76 12.84 21.86
C ASP A 7 -6.38 13.34 20.54
N LEU A 8 -7.10 14.47 20.60
CA LEU A 8 -7.66 15.12 19.41
C LEU A 8 -6.56 15.67 18.50
N TRP A 9 -5.56 16.34 19.07
CA TRP A 9 -4.42 16.86 18.31
C TRP A 9 -3.60 15.74 17.70
N ASP A 10 -3.29 14.69 18.47
CA ASP A 10 -2.56 13.53 17.98
C ASP A 10 -3.31 12.88 16.80
N ASP A 11 -4.64 12.75 16.89
CA ASP A 11 -5.49 12.26 15.79
C ASP A 11 -5.43 13.16 14.54
N MET A 12 -5.43 14.48 14.73
CA MET A 12 -5.33 15.45 13.64
C MET A 12 -3.96 15.45 12.98
N PHE A 13 -2.88 15.33 13.76
CA PHE A 13 -1.51 15.24 13.23
C PHE A 13 -1.30 14.00 12.35
N LEU A 14 -1.95 12.87 12.67
CA LEU A 14 -1.89 11.68 11.83
C LEU A 14 -2.44 11.89 10.41
N ARG A 15 -3.33 12.87 10.21
CA ARG A 15 -3.85 13.22 8.87
C ARG A 15 -2.86 13.98 8.00
N LEU A 16 -1.80 14.53 8.60
CA LEU A 16 -0.74 15.22 7.86
C LEU A 16 0.27 14.24 7.25
N ASP A 17 0.24 12.97 7.68
CA ASP A 17 1.19 11.95 7.30
C ASP A 17 0.73 11.18 6.04
N GLY A 18 0.68 11.93 4.92
CA GLY A 18 0.33 11.44 3.58
C GLY A 18 -1.17 11.39 3.27
N PRO A 19 -1.56 11.10 2.01
CA PRO A 19 -2.96 11.03 1.62
C PRO A 19 -3.65 9.83 2.28
N GLU A 20 -4.45 10.11 3.31
CA GLU A 20 -5.25 9.10 3.99
C GLU A 20 -6.37 8.58 3.07
N LEU A 21 -6.49 7.26 2.98
CA LEU A 21 -7.48 6.60 2.13
C LEU A 21 -8.63 6.01 2.95
N LEU A 22 -8.33 5.47 4.12
CA LEU A 22 -9.29 4.79 4.97
C LEU A 22 -8.84 4.79 6.41
N ARG A 23 -9.82 4.89 7.32
CA ARG A 23 -9.62 4.75 8.76
C ARG A 23 -10.78 3.96 9.34
N MET A 24 -10.48 2.90 10.09
CA MET A 24 -11.49 2.03 10.71
C MET A 24 -11.10 1.70 12.15
N PRO A 25 -12.00 1.88 13.13
CA PRO A 25 -11.73 1.49 14.50
C PRO A 25 -11.59 -0.04 14.60
N LEU A 26 -10.68 -0.49 15.44
CA LEU A 26 -10.62 -1.89 15.88
C LEU A 26 -11.49 -2.03 17.14
N PRO A 27 -12.26 -3.13 17.26
CA PRO A 27 -13.02 -3.37 18.48
C PRO A 27 -12.06 -3.60 19.65
N ALA A 28 -12.49 -3.28 20.88
CA ALA A 28 -11.63 -3.40 22.07
C ALA A 28 -11.10 -4.82 22.31
N ALA A 29 -11.82 -5.85 21.84
CA ALA A 29 -11.39 -7.24 21.90
C ALA A 29 -10.23 -7.57 20.93
N ALA A 30 -10.02 -6.75 19.90
CA ALA A 30 -8.95 -6.94 18.94
C ALA A 30 -7.64 -6.37 19.47
N SER A 31 -6.74 -7.25 19.91
CA SER A 31 -5.34 -6.87 20.17
C SER A 31 -4.68 -6.33 18.90
N PRO A 32 -3.93 -5.20 18.97
CA PRO A 32 -3.14 -4.71 17.85
C PRO A 32 -2.18 -5.77 17.26
N GLU A 33 -1.63 -6.65 18.09
CA GLU A 33 -0.74 -7.71 17.63
C GLU A 33 -1.49 -8.77 16.81
N ASN A 34 -2.69 -9.16 17.24
CA ASN A 34 -3.54 -10.07 16.46
C ASN A 34 -3.97 -9.43 15.14
N ALA A 35 -4.25 -8.12 15.15
CA ALA A 35 -4.57 -7.37 13.95
C ALA A 35 -3.40 -7.34 12.97
N LYS A 36 -2.16 -7.16 13.43
CA LYS A 36 -0.95 -7.20 12.58
C LYS A 36 -0.76 -8.58 11.96
N VAL A 37 -0.90 -9.66 12.74
CA VAL A 37 -0.79 -11.04 12.23
C VAL A 37 -1.84 -11.29 11.15
N TRP A 38 -3.11 -10.98 11.44
CA TRP A 38 -4.20 -11.11 10.49
C TRP A 38 -3.96 -10.28 9.22
N LEU A 39 -3.50 -9.03 9.38
CA LEU A 39 -3.23 -8.12 8.28
C LEU A 39 -2.09 -8.64 7.38
N GLY A 40 -1.06 -9.26 7.96
CA GLY A 40 0.01 -9.94 7.23
C GLY A 40 -0.50 -11.09 6.38
N GLU A 41 -1.33 -11.96 6.95
CA GLU A 41 -1.94 -13.09 6.23
C GLU A 41 -2.91 -12.63 5.14
N TRP A 42 -3.73 -11.63 5.43
CA TRP A 42 -4.64 -11.00 4.47
C TRP A 42 -3.84 -10.41 3.30
N ALA A 43 -2.77 -9.66 3.59
CA ALA A 43 -1.98 -8.99 2.57
C ALA A 43 -1.23 -9.99 1.68
N ALA A 44 -0.75 -11.12 2.22
CA ALA A 44 -0.07 -12.17 1.46
C ALA A 44 -0.93 -12.74 0.31
N ARG A 45 -2.27 -12.66 0.40
CA ARG A 45 -3.19 -13.13 -0.66
C ARG A 45 -3.02 -12.34 -1.96
N TRP A 46 -2.65 -11.06 -1.88
CA TRP A 46 -2.46 -10.20 -3.05
C TRP A 46 -1.25 -10.58 -3.91
N LYS A 47 -0.26 -11.29 -3.34
CA LYS A 47 0.91 -11.80 -4.08
C LYS A 47 0.54 -12.88 -5.10
N ARG A 48 -0.62 -13.53 -4.95
CA ARG A 48 -1.01 -14.67 -5.80
C ARG A 48 -1.58 -14.18 -7.13
N PRO A 49 -1.26 -14.84 -8.26
CA PRO A 49 -1.98 -14.65 -9.51
C PRO A 49 -3.48 -14.86 -9.31
N GLY A 50 -4.32 -14.04 -9.95
CA GLY A 50 -5.78 -14.13 -9.79
C GLY A 50 -6.33 -13.49 -8.51
N SER A 51 -5.55 -12.68 -7.81
CA SER A 51 -6.01 -11.91 -6.64
C SER A 51 -7.07 -10.84 -6.95
N GLY A 52 -7.34 -10.59 -8.23
CA GLY A 52 -8.27 -9.56 -8.71
C GLY A 52 -7.61 -8.24 -9.10
N LEU A 53 -6.33 -8.04 -8.77
CA LEU A 53 -5.57 -6.87 -9.22
C LEU A 53 -5.03 -7.09 -10.64
N THR A 54 -5.19 -6.09 -11.49
CA THR A 54 -4.63 -6.04 -12.85
C THR A 54 -3.15 -5.64 -12.88
N THR A 55 -2.70 -5.03 -11.78
CA THR A 55 -1.31 -4.59 -11.54
C THR A 55 -0.65 -5.57 -10.57
N PRO A 56 0.52 -6.16 -10.92
CA PRO A 56 1.29 -6.96 -9.98
C PRO A 56 1.66 -6.15 -8.75
N VAL A 57 1.69 -6.81 -7.58
CA VAL A 57 2.05 -6.15 -6.33
C VAL A 57 3.16 -6.89 -5.58
N GLU A 58 4.00 -6.11 -4.90
CA GLU A 58 4.89 -6.61 -3.85
C GLU A 58 4.24 -6.32 -2.50
N VAL A 59 4.27 -7.28 -1.58
CA VAL A 59 3.78 -7.06 -0.21
C VAL A 59 4.92 -7.20 0.78
N ARG A 60 5.10 -6.14 1.58
CA ARG A 60 6.09 -6.05 2.66
C ARG A 60 5.38 -5.91 3.99
N THR A 61 5.73 -6.75 4.94
CA THR A 61 5.27 -6.62 6.34
C THR A 61 6.21 -5.68 7.08
N THR A 62 5.66 -4.81 7.90
CA THR A 62 6.40 -3.92 8.81
C THR A 62 6.03 -4.23 10.26
N ASP A 63 6.76 -3.65 11.20
CA ASP A 63 6.45 -3.64 12.63
C ASP A 63 5.05 -3.09 12.97
N THR A 64 4.57 -2.19 12.12
CA THR A 64 3.36 -1.40 12.27
C THR A 64 2.21 -1.86 11.38
N GLY A 65 2.43 -2.79 10.44
CA GLY A 65 1.39 -3.25 9.52
C GLY A 65 1.95 -3.83 8.23
N VAL A 66 1.41 -3.41 7.08
CA VAL A 66 1.79 -3.92 5.76
C VAL A 66 1.84 -2.81 4.71
N SER A 67 2.70 -2.98 3.71
CA SER A 67 2.76 -2.16 2.51
C SER A 67 2.51 -3.03 1.28
N ILE A 68 1.52 -2.65 0.48
CA ILE A 68 1.23 -3.25 -0.83
C ILE A 68 1.74 -2.27 -1.90
N LEU A 69 2.88 -2.59 -2.51
CA LEU A 69 3.53 -1.76 -3.51
C LEU A 69 3.11 -2.21 -4.91
N PHE A 70 2.74 -1.27 -5.77
CA PHE A 70 2.49 -1.55 -7.17
C PHE A 70 3.83 -1.77 -7.88
N ALA A 71 4.01 -2.96 -8.44
CA ALA A 71 5.18 -3.29 -9.20
C ALA A 71 4.95 -2.85 -10.65
N PRO A 72 5.82 -1.99 -11.22
CA PRO A 72 5.72 -1.64 -12.62
C PRO A 72 5.82 -2.91 -13.44
N LYS A 73 4.90 -3.07 -14.40
CA LYS A 73 5.13 -4.06 -15.46
C LYS A 73 6.38 -3.59 -16.16
N THR A 74 7.46 -4.36 -16.08
CA THR A 74 8.64 -4.13 -16.91
C THR A 74 8.19 -4.26 -18.36
N SER A 75 7.76 -3.15 -18.97
CA SER A 75 7.50 -3.13 -20.39
C SER A 75 8.86 -3.26 -21.06
N SER A 76 9.04 -4.31 -21.84
CA SER A 76 10.18 -4.47 -22.75
C SER A 76 10.12 -3.50 -23.94
N PHE A 77 9.19 -2.54 -23.94
CA PHE A 77 9.07 -1.53 -24.97
C PHE A 77 10.23 -0.54 -24.84
N VAL A 78 11.22 -0.77 -25.68
CA VAL A 78 12.24 0.18 -26.08
C VAL A 78 11.50 1.31 -26.82
N SER A 79 11.82 2.56 -26.52
CA SER A 79 11.16 3.68 -27.21
C SER A 79 11.51 3.66 -28.71
N ALA A 80 10.64 4.17 -29.59
CA ALA A 80 10.90 4.22 -31.04
C ALA A 80 12.21 4.97 -31.40
N ARG A 81 12.67 5.88 -30.53
CA ARG A 81 13.96 6.56 -30.65
C ARG A 81 15.13 5.63 -30.38
N GLU A 82 14.97 4.75 -29.41
CA GLU A 82 15.96 3.83 -28.88
C GLU A 82 16.03 2.54 -29.74
N GLU A 83 14.94 2.18 -30.43
CA GLU A 83 14.97 1.24 -31.58
C GLU A 83 15.81 1.80 -32.75
N LYS A 84 15.66 3.09 -33.08
CA LYS A 84 16.41 3.76 -34.16
C LYS A 84 17.92 3.88 -33.86
N GLU A 85 18.27 4.03 -32.60
CA GLU A 85 19.66 4.06 -32.12
C GLU A 85 20.30 2.64 -32.15
N GLN A 86 19.51 1.57 -31.96
CA GLN A 86 20.00 0.19 -32.09
C GLN A 86 20.26 -0.22 -33.55
N GLU A 87 19.50 0.33 -34.51
CA GLU A 87 19.73 0.06 -35.94
C GLU A 87 21.00 0.71 -36.51
N THR A 88 21.57 1.74 -35.84
CA THR A 88 22.70 2.52 -36.36
C THR A 88 24.09 2.10 -35.86
N GLY A 89 24.19 0.99 -35.12
CA GLY A 89 25.45 0.23 -34.99
C GLY A 89 26.62 0.95 -34.30
N GLN A 90 26.38 1.96 -33.47
CA GLN A 90 27.43 2.58 -32.65
C GLN A 90 27.15 2.45 -31.16
N GLY A 91 27.96 1.62 -30.50
CA GLY A 91 28.29 1.80 -29.08
C GLY A 91 27.52 0.92 -28.11
N LYS A 92 28.24 -0.06 -27.56
CA LYS A 92 27.87 -0.81 -26.36
C LYS A 92 27.65 0.13 -25.17
N ALA A 93 26.41 0.57 -24.97
CA ALA A 93 25.94 1.00 -23.67
C ALA A 93 24.76 0.09 -23.31
N SER A 94 24.96 -0.77 -22.31
CA SER A 94 23.87 -1.50 -21.68
C SER A 94 22.74 -0.50 -21.42
N PRO A 95 21.49 -0.75 -21.85
CA PRO A 95 20.42 0.20 -21.65
C PRO A 95 20.38 0.51 -20.17
N LYS A 96 20.58 1.79 -19.82
CA LYS A 96 20.32 2.28 -18.47
C LYS A 96 18.82 2.09 -18.29
N ARG A 97 18.45 0.91 -17.79
CA ARG A 97 17.10 0.64 -17.30
C ARG A 97 16.79 1.81 -16.40
N LEU A 98 15.88 2.68 -16.85
CA LEU A 98 15.23 3.61 -15.94
C LEU A 98 14.78 2.72 -14.79
N ARG A 99 15.41 2.89 -13.63
CA ARG A 99 14.92 2.26 -12.40
C ARG A 99 13.57 2.92 -12.23
N VAL A 100 12.54 2.26 -12.76
CA VAL A 100 11.17 2.73 -12.65
C VAL A 100 10.98 2.91 -11.16
N GLY A 101 10.85 4.18 -10.75
CA GLY A 101 10.60 4.54 -9.37
C GLY A 101 9.44 3.68 -8.89
N GLN A 102 9.51 3.18 -7.66
CA GLN A 102 8.42 2.40 -7.08
C GLN A 102 7.11 3.15 -7.35
N GLU A 103 6.13 2.54 -8.03
CA GLU A 103 4.88 3.20 -8.48
C GLU A 103 3.93 3.53 -7.31
N GLY A 104 4.49 3.69 -6.11
CA GLY A 104 3.76 3.80 -4.87
C GLY A 104 2.94 2.57 -4.54
N GLY A 105 1.91 2.79 -3.73
CA GLY A 105 1.08 1.73 -3.21
C GLY A 105 0.21 2.17 -2.05
N VAL A 106 -0.34 1.17 -1.36
CA VAL A 106 -1.16 1.35 -0.18
C VAL A 106 -0.39 0.83 1.02
N GLN A 107 -0.17 1.69 2.02
CA GLN A 107 0.31 1.28 3.33
C GLN A 107 -0.87 1.18 4.28
N ILE A 108 -0.96 0.07 5.00
CA ILE A 108 -2.02 -0.23 5.95
C ILE A 108 -1.35 -0.45 7.31
N LEU A 109 -1.68 0.40 8.27
CA LEU A 109 -1.09 0.50 9.59
C LEU A 109 -2.09 0.02 10.63
N VAL A 110 -1.59 -0.63 11.66
CA VAL A 110 -2.31 -0.95 12.89
C VAL A 110 -1.79 0.00 13.96
N GLU A 111 -2.65 0.92 14.41
CA GLU A 111 -2.31 1.93 15.41
C GLU A 111 -3.00 1.58 16.72
N ALA A 112 -2.27 1.62 17.84
CA ALA A 112 -2.82 1.35 19.16
C ALA A 112 -3.33 2.61 19.87
N VAL A 113 -2.81 3.78 19.48
CA VAL A 113 -3.01 5.08 20.14
C VAL A 113 -3.46 6.10 19.09
N PRO A 114 -4.35 7.06 19.43
CA PRO A 114 -5.04 7.21 20.72
C PRO A 114 -6.15 6.18 20.92
N THR A 115 -6.59 5.51 19.86
CA THR A 115 -7.48 4.34 19.95
C THR A 115 -7.07 3.27 18.94
N PRO A 116 -7.21 1.98 19.28
CA PRO A 116 -6.93 0.87 18.36
C PRO A 116 -7.68 1.03 17.03
N ARG A 117 -6.96 1.01 15.92
CA ARG A 117 -7.52 1.22 14.58
C ARG A 117 -6.63 0.65 13.49
N ILE A 118 -7.23 0.48 12.32
CA ILE A 118 -6.53 0.28 11.06
C ILE A 118 -6.63 1.56 10.22
N ARG A 119 -5.48 2.05 9.75
CA ARG A 119 -5.37 3.22 8.88
C ARG A 119 -4.70 2.82 7.58
N ALA A 120 -5.34 3.11 6.45
CA ALA A 120 -4.76 2.95 5.13
C ALA A 120 -4.45 4.32 4.53
N ARG A 121 -3.27 4.44 3.92
CA ARG A 121 -2.82 5.66 3.25
C ARG A 121 -2.07 5.32 1.97
N ARG A 122 -1.97 6.30 1.08
CA ARG A 122 -1.07 6.23 -0.06
C ARG A 122 0.37 6.30 0.42
N PHE A 123 1.22 5.45 -0.15
CA PHE A 123 2.65 5.41 0.12
C PHE A 123 3.45 5.64 -1.16
N ALA A 124 4.39 6.58 -1.08
CA ALA A 124 5.49 6.85 -2.02
C ALA A 124 5.12 6.94 -3.51
N TYR A 125 4.65 8.10 -3.97
CA TYR A 125 4.72 8.44 -5.38
C TYR A 125 5.95 9.33 -5.60
N ALA A 126 6.78 9.01 -6.61
CA ALA A 126 7.51 10.08 -7.27
C ALA A 126 6.47 11.09 -7.79
N GLU A 127 6.79 12.38 -7.86
CA GLU A 127 5.82 13.45 -8.15
C GLU A 127 5.00 13.21 -9.44
N GLU A 128 5.54 12.42 -10.37
CA GLU A 128 4.93 12.06 -11.65
C GLU A 128 4.46 10.59 -11.75
N ALA A 129 4.55 9.81 -10.67
CA ALA A 129 4.22 8.39 -10.70
C ALA A 129 2.69 8.18 -10.85
N PRO A 130 2.24 7.28 -11.76
CA PRO A 130 0.82 7.12 -12.04
C PRO A 130 0.08 6.51 -10.85
N LEU A 131 -0.98 7.18 -10.41
CA LEU A 131 -1.90 6.66 -9.39
C LEU A 131 -2.69 5.46 -9.94
N LYS A 132 -2.78 4.38 -9.15
CA LYS A 132 -3.54 3.16 -9.51
C LYS A 132 -4.85 3.11 -8.74
N GLU A 133 -5.66 4.17 -8.87
CA GLU A 133 -6.87 4.39 -8.05
C GLU A 133 -7.84 3.19 -8.03
N MET A 134 -8.00 2.50 -9.16
CA MET A 134 -8.85 1.30 -9.24
C MET A 134 -8.30 0.17 -8.37
N SER A 135 -6.99 -0.08 -8.43
CA SER A 135 -6.34 -1.09 -7.59
C SER A 135 -6.37 -0.70 -6.10
N GLU A 136 -6.20 0.59 -5.78
CA GLU A 136 -6.39 1.09 -4.41
C GLU A 136 -7.81 0.80 -3.91
N LYS A 137 -8.84 1.13 -4.71
CA LYS A 137 -10.24 0.92 -4.36
C LYS A 137 -10.56 -0.55 -4.10
N ASP A 138 -10.02 -1.45 -4.92
CA ASP A 138 -10.22 -2.90 -4.76
C ASP A 138 -9.55 -3.43 -3.48
N ILE A 139 -8.33 -2.96 -3.17
CA ILE A 139 -7.63 -3.26 -1.92
C ILE A 139 -8.45 -2.81 -0.71
N LEU A 140 -8.93 -1.56 -0.71
CA LEU A 140 -9.68 -0.98 0.40
C LEU A 140 -11.04 -1.67 0.60
N ARG A 141 -11.77 -1.95 -0.49
CA ARG A 141 -13.05 -2.66 -0.40
C ARG A 141 -12.87 -4.07 0.17
N SER A 142 -11.83 -4.78 -0.27
CA SER A 142 -11.48 -6.10 0.26
C SER A 142 -11.10 -6.02 1.74
N LEU A 143 -10.28 -5.03 2.13
CA LEU A 143 -9.88 -4.80 3.52
C LEU A 143 -11.10 -4.56 4.41
N GLN A 144 -12.01 -3.67 4.03
CA GLN A 144 -13.23 -3.37 4.79
C GLN A 144 -14.08 -4.63 5.02
N ARG A 145 -14.35 -5.37 3.94
CA ARG A 145 -15.17 -6.59 3.98
C ARG A 145 -14.52 -7.67 4.87
N ASP A 146 -13.24 -7.95 4.64
CA ASP A 146 -12.55 -9.04 5.32
C ASP A 146 -12.30 -8.68 6.80
N LEU A 147 -12.05 -7.41 7.12
CA LEU A 147 -11.91 -6.94 8.50
C LEU A 147 -13.23 -7.07 9.27
N ALA A 148 -14.36 -6.70 8.65
CA ALA A 148 -15.68 -6.86 9.26
C ALA A 148 -15.98 -8.35 9.55
N SER A 149 -15.59 -9.25 8.65
CA SER A 149 -15.71 -10.69 8.86
C SER A 149 -14.79 -11.20 9.98
N TRP A 150 -13.54 -10.77 10.00
CA TRP A 150 -12.57 -11.18 11.02
C TRP A 150 -12.97 -10.73 12.41
N THR A 151 -13.35 -9.47 12.57
CA THR A 151 -13.80 -8.91 13.87
C THR A 151 -15.07 -9.58 14.40
N LYS A 152 -15.98 -10.01 13.52
CA LYS A 152 -17.19 -10.75 13.93
C LYS A 152 -16.90 -12.17 14.41
N ASN A 153 -15.85 -12.81 13.89
CA ASN A 153 -15.50 -14.19 14.17
C ASN A 153 -14.29 -14.33 15.11
N MET A 154 -13.91 -13.24 15.82
CA MET A 154 -12.89 -13.33 16.86
C MET A 154 -13.37 -14.26 17.97
N PRO A 155 -12.50 -15.19 18.43
CA PRO A 155 -12.78 -16.02 19.59
C PRO A 155 -12.84 -15.21 20.88
#